data_AF-A0A345ZD05-F1
#
_entry.id   AF-A0A345ZD05-F1
#
_cell.length_a   1.000
_cell.length_b   1.000
_cell.length_c   1.000
_cell.angle_alpha   90.00
_cell.angle_beta   90.00
_cell.angle_gamma   90.00
#
_symmetry.space_group_name_H-M   'P 1'
#
loop_
_entity.id
_entity.type
_entity.pdbx_description
1 polymer ?
#
loop_
_entity_poly.entity_id
_entity_poly.type
_entity_poly.pdbx_seq_one_letter_code
_entity_poly.pdbx_strand_id
1 'polypeptide(L)'
;MNIKKIVCSFLLLASGNFFASVGPILSIVPKEGTTLPTSMLPGYNVQAYYTVTNRTRKNLQNLYVANLPSNVEQITTGGLYPDSLGAVFNLAPGASGTLELNISGPTQNSATKYLFIATSGGTSGSGTAYPLQVVESAWLPISVSYEIIYTADVADNPSAFVQAYKEGGTNPITEQQWQDYDPPTGYTKNTTRYLQFQESMYITSPGYPNGVTTYIETEDGYTWGLISNVVNAMWPYSISMYPGTDDDPFLAGNIVTAPVAGGLKVTANYKAQQMKFYACENGVAPGTPGAVPILRYFIIDPWGNKYIMHASDYSTPSAVTAAFEAAVLPTGWTKSPEYLTEDFILYPAQGVGNTYEYNLVRDNQNNTYHQMYWSPTGATTVTSQVQGTGMPIWGGLSNDSLTINNGFNNVVYGGGGVNQFIFPILDNADNSNIGTNTIMGFNPAGGDTLNFQGATYTYLLTPIGVQISVGQVGLKVILSGIFTFETDWVIES
;
A
#
# COMPACT_ATOMS: atom_id res chain seq x y z
N MET A 1 17.19 60.81 -79.77
CA MET A 1 16.39 59.65 -80.22
C MET A 1 15.97 58.89 -78.96
N ASN A 2 14.73 59.13 -78.51
CA ASN A 2 14.17 58.64 -77.25
C ASN A 2 13.55 57.25 -77.46
N ILE A 3 14.03 56.23 -76.74
CA ILE A 3 13.36 54.92 -76.67
C ILE A 3 12.82 54.76 -75.24
N LYS A 4 11.49 54.82 -75.12
CA LYS A 4 10.71 54.54 -73.91
C LYS A 4 10.76 53.03 -73.62
N LYS A 5 11.20 52.63 -72.42
CA LYS A 5 10.94 51.30 -71.87
C LYS A 5 9.60 51.35 -71.12
N ILE A 6 8.63 50.58 -71.62
CA ILE A 6 7.36 50.27 -70.95
C ILE A 6 7.64 49.15 -69.96
N VAL A 7 7.42 49.41 -68.67
CA VAL A 7 7.40 48.38 -67.62
C VAL A 7 5.93 47.99 -67.42
N CYS A 8 5.56 46.79 -67.87
CA CYS A 8 4.29 46.15 -67.52
C CYS A 8 4.39 45.57 -66.11
N SER A 9 3.69 46.15 -65.14
CA SER A 9 3.43 45.53 -63.85
C SER A 9 2.28 44.53 -63.99
N PHE A 10 2.59 43.24 -63.90
CA PHE A 10 1.60 42.17 -63.69
C PHE A 10 1.18 42.18 -62.22
N LEU A 11 -0.07 42.57 -61.97
CA LEU A 11 -0.71 42.49 -60.64
C LEU A 11 -1.28 41.07 -60.47
N LEU A 12 -0.59 40.20 -59.76
CA LEU A 12 -1.08 38.87 -59.38
C LEU A 12 -1.98 39.03 -58.13
N LEU A 13 -3.30 38.98 -58.29
CA LEU A 13 -4.26 38.85 -57.19
C LEU A 13 -4.25 37.40 -56.71
N ALA A 14 -3.53 37.10 -55.63
CA ALA A 14 -3.66 35.85 -54.91
C ALA A 14 -4.92 35.91 -54.03
N SER A 15 -5.95 35.16 -54.41
CA SER A 15 -7.09 34.84 -53.55
C SER A 15 -6.63 33.92 -52.43
N GLY A 16 -6.35 34.52 -51.26
CA GLY A 16 -6.13 33.78 -50.02
C GLY A 16 -7.43 33.10 -49.59
N ASN A 17 -7.58 31.81 -49.90
CA ASN A 17 -8.56 30.97 -49.24
C ASN A 17 -8.15 30.85 -47.76
N PHE A 18 -8.84 31.60 -46.92
CA PHE A 18 -8.81 31.47 -45.46
C PHE A 18 -9.45 30.13 -45.09
N PHE A 19 -8.69 29.04 -45.12
CA PHE A 19 -9.07 27.85 -44.35
C PHE A 19 -8.88 28.22 -42.88
N ALA A 20 -9.95 28.73 -42.25
CA ALA A 20 -10.03 28.75 -40.81
C ALA A 20 -9.88 27.29 -40.35
N SER A 21 -8.73 26.98 -39.74
CA SER A 21 -8.55 25.76 -38.97
C SER A 21 -9.69 25.71 -37.95
N VAL A 22 -10.69 24.89 -38.24
CA VAL A 22 -11.80 24.64 -37.31
C VAL A 22 -11.15 23.92 -36.14
N GLY A 23 -11.07 24.58 -34.99
CA GLY A 23 -10.52 23.97 -33.78
C GLY A 23 -11.21 22.64 -33.45
N PRO A 24 -10.57 21.77 -32.65
CA PRO A 24 -11.13 20.47 -32.32
C PRO A 24 -12.54 20.61 -31.71
N ILE A 25 -13.46 19.74 -32.13
CA ILE A 25 -14.87 19.77 -31.71
C ILE A 25 -15.03 19.44 -30.22
N LEU A 26 -14.08 18.72 -29.63
CA LEU A 26 -13.98 18.47 -28.20
C LEU A 26 -12.68 19.07 -27.65
N SER A 27 -12.73 19.52 -26.39
CA SER A 27 -11.54 19.71 -25.55
C SER A 27 -11.38 18.48 -24.68
N ILE A 28 -10.19 17.89 -24.63
CA ILE A 28 -9.88 16.75 -23.76
C ILE A 28 -8.60 17.06 -23.01
N VAL A 29 -8.74 17.43 -21.75
CA VAL A 29 -7.64 17.92 -20.89
C VAL A 29 -7.64 17.17 -19.55
N PRO A 30 -6.50 17.08 -18.83
CA PRO A 30 -6.47 16.52 -17.49
C PRO A 30 -7.52 17.18 -16.60
N LYS A 31 -8.22 16.38 -15.79
CA LYS A 31 -9.26 16.90 -14.90
C LYS A 31 -8.63 17.80 -13.83
N GLU A 32 -9.22 18.97 -13.61
CA GLU A 32 -8.80 19.89 -12.57
C GLU A 32 -8.81 19.21 -11.19
N GLY A 33 -7.78 19.47 -10.38
CA GLY A 33 -7.59 18.83 -9.08
C GLY A 33 -7.01 17.41 -9.15
N THR A 34 -6.67 16.92 -10.34
CA THR A 34 -5.98 15.62 -10.53
C THR A 34 -4.67 15.78 -11.30
N THR A 35 -3.78 14.79 -11.16
CA THR A 35 -2.53 14.70 -11.93
C THR A 35 -2.55 13.41 -12.74
N LEU A 36 -2.17 13.47 -14.02
CA LEU A 36 -2.02 12.25 -14.82
C LEU A 36 -0.89 11.38 -14.25
N PRO A 37 -1.09 10.06 -14.11
CA PRO A 37 -0.03 9.17 -13.66
C PRO A 37 1.11 9.14 -14.68
N THR A 38 2.34 9.14 -14.17
CA THR A 38 3.57 9.02 -14.98
C THR A 38 4.28 7.69 -14.77
N SER A 39 3.97 6.98 -13.69
CA SER A 39 4.51 5.65 -13.40
C SER A 39 3.44 4.76 -12.76
N MET A 40 3.67 3.44 -12.84
CA MET A 40 2.87 2.41 -12.18
C MET A 40 3.78 1.30 -11.68
N LEU A 41 3.34 0.59 -10.65
CA LEU A 41 4.04 -0.61 -10.18
C LEU A 41 3.59 -1.81 -11.03
N PRO A 42 4.47 -2.78 -11.30
CA PRO A 42 4.08 -4.06 -11.88
C PRO A 42 2.94 -4.69 -11.05
N GLY A 43 1.88 -5.11 -11.73
CA GLY A 43 0.71 -5.76 -11.12
C GLY A 43 -0.30 -4.82 -10.45
N TYR A 44 -0.09 -3.49 -10.48
CA TYR A 44 -1.01 -2.50 -9.92
C TYR A 44 -1.67 -1.68 -11.03
N ASN A 45 -2.93 -1.33 -10.84
CA ASN A 45 -3.59 -0.38 -11.73
C ASN A 45 -3.39 1.06 -11.22
N VAL A 46 -3.27 2.02 -12.14
CA VAL A 46 -3.34 3.46 -11.84
C VAL A 46 -4.49 4.10 -12.60
N GLN A 47 -5.10 5.12 -12.03
CA GLN A 47 -6.22 5.81 -12.66
C GLN A 47 -5.80 7.15 -13.26
N ALA A 48 -6.42 7.51 -14.37
CA ALA A 48 -6.26 8.81 -15.01
C ALA A 48 -7.62 9.43 -15.31
N TYR A 49 -7.68 10.75 -15.19
CA TYR A 49 -8.92 11.51 -15.27
C TYR A 49 -8.79 12.64 -16.29
N TYR A 50 -9.72 12.69 -17.23
CA TYR A 50 -9.81 13.77 -18.21
C TYR A 50 -11.18 14.45 -18.14
N THR A 51 -11.20 15.77 -18.31
CA THR A 51 -12.41 16.52 -18.60
C THR A 51 -12.61 16.59 -20.11
N VAL A 52 -13.74 16.08 -20.59
CA VAL A 52 -14.14 16.13 -22.01
C VAL A 52 -15.22 17.19 -22.16
N THR A 53 -14.97 18.23 -22.95
CA THR A 53 -15.89 19.37 -23.14
C THR A 53 -16.29 19.52 -24.61
N ASN A 54 -17.58 19.68 -24.88
CA ASN A 54 -18.08 20.04 -26.21
C ASN A 54 -17.81 21.51 -26.52
N ARG A 55 -16.93 21.80 -27.48
CA ARG A 55 -16.59 23.18 -27.90
C ARG A 55 -17.48 23.74 -29.01
N THR A 56 -18.43 22.94 -29.49
CA THR A 56 -19.30 23.34 -30.58
C THR A 56 -20.55 24.05 -30.06
N ARG A 57 -21.29 24.70 -30.97
CA ARG A 57 -22.62 25.26 -30.68
C ARG A 57 -23.76 24.25 -30.86
N LYS A 58 -23.44 22.97 -31.10
CA LYS A 58 -24.43 21.91 -31.35
C LYS A 58 -24.34 20.83 -30.28
N ASN A 59 -25.45 20.13 -30.05
CA ASN A 59 -25.42 18.89 -29.27
C ASN A 59 -24.55 17.87 -30.01
N LEU A 60 -23.58 17.29 -29.33
CA LEU A 60 -22.84 16.13 -29.82
C LEU A 60 -23.48 14.88 -29.19
N GLN A 61 -23.90 13.96 -30.05
CA GLN A 61 -24.58 12.73 -29.63
C GLN A 61 -23.77 11.50 -30.00
N ASN A 62 -23.96 10.43 -29.23
CA ASN A 62 -23.33 9.13 -29.44
C ASN A 62 -21.80 9.23 -29.56
N LEU A 63 -21.20 10.02 -28.67
CA LEU A 63 -19.75 10.08 -28.52
C LEU A 63 -19.26 8.80 -27.86
N TYR A 64 -18.10 8.31 -28.27
CA TYR A 64 -17.45 7.15 -27.67
C TYR A 64 -15.93 7.29 -27.75
N VAL A 65 -15.24 6.60 -26.85
CA VAL A 65 -13.78 6.49 -26.90
C VAL A 65 -13.42 5.51 -28.01
N ALA A 66 -12.86 6.02 -29.11
CA ALA A 66 -12.55 5.24 -30.29
C ALA A 66 -11.13 4.64 -30.24
N ASN A 67 -10.25 5.19 -29.41
CA ASN A 67 -8.89 4.69 -29.27
C ASN A 67 -8.33 4.89 -27.86
N LEU A 68 -7.76 3.82 -27.31
CA LEU A 68 -7.01 3.76 -26.06
C LEU A 68 -5.74 2.92 -26.25
N PRO A 69 -4.68 3.12 -25.43
CA PRO A 69 -3.61 2.14 -25.31
C PRO A 69 -4.15 0.77 -24.90
N SER A 70 -3.49 -0.31 -25.32
CA SER A 70 -3.93 -1.69 -25.04
C SER A 70 -4.06 -2.04 -23.56
N ASN A 71 -3.33 -1.33 -22.70
CA ASN A 71 -3.33 -1.53 -21.25
C ASN A 71 -4.20 -0.48 -20.53
N VAL A 72 -5.16 0.12 -21.24
CA VAL A 72 -6.02 1.18 -20.70
C VAL A 72 -7.48 0.88 -21.04
N GLU A 73 -8.31 0.89 -20.01
CA GLU A 73 -9.76 0.69 -20.12
C GLU A 73 -10.50 1.91 -19.61
N GLN A 74 -11.65 2.21 -20.22
CA GLN A 74 -12.56 3.23 -19.70
C GLN A 74 -13.40 2.64 -18.56
N ILE A 75 -13.47 3.34 -17.44
CA ILE A 75 -14.43 3.05 -16.38
C ILE A 75 -15.77 3.64 -16.81
N THR A 76 -16.74 2.78 -17.12
CA THR A 76 -18.04 3.19 -17.71
C THR A 76 -19.21 3.09 -16.73
N THR A 77 -19.00 2.45 -15.58
CA THR A 77 -19.97 2.33 -14.47
C THR A 77 -19.22 2.38 -13.15
N GLY A 78 -19.86 2.88 -12.09
CA GLY A 78 -19.24 2.95 -10.75
C GLY A 78 -18.01 3.87 -10.68
N GLY A 79 -17.92 4.88 -11.54
CA GLY A 79 -16.83 5.85 -11.52
C GLY A 79 -16.80 6.68 -10.24
N LEU A 80 -15.64 7.25 -9.95
CA LEU A 80 -15.41 8.08 -8.77
C LEU A 80 -16.21 9.39 -8.82
N TYR A 81 -16.43 9.94 -10.01
CA TYR A 81 -17.08 11.23 -10.18
C TYR A 81 -18.57 11.10 -10.55
N PRO A 82 -19.46 11.95 -10.03
CA PRO A 82 -20.88 11.90 -10.41
C PRO A 82 -21.14 12.15 -11.90
N ASP A 83 -20.18 12.77 -12.61
CA ASP A 83 -20.26 13.09 -14.04
C ASP A 83 -19.40 12.16 -14.92
N SER A 84 -19.11 10.93 -14.47
CA SER A 84 -18.39 9.94 -15.27
C SER A 84 -19.10 9.68 -16.60
N LEU A 85 -18.34 9.69 -17.69
CA LEU A 85 -18.83 9.37 -19.01
C LEU A 85 -18.96 7.86 -19.18
N GLY A 86 -20.15 7.40 -19.58
CA GLY A 86 -20.39 6.00 -19.93
C GLY A 86 -19.71 5.60 -21.25
N ALA A 87 -19.88 4.34 -21.65
CA ALA A 87 -19.32 3.80 -22.89
C ALA A 87 -19.74 4.59 -24.15
N VAL A 88 -20.97 5.10 -24.13
CA VAL A 88 -21.51 6.04 -25.12
C VAL A 88 -22.15 7.18 -24.37
N PHE A 89 -21.88 8.42 -24.79
CA PHE A 89 -22.34 9.61 -24.07
C PHE A 89 -22.72 10.76 -25.01
N ASN A 90 -23.43 11.74 -24.47
CA ASN A 90 -23.90 12.93 -25.18
C ASN A 90 -23.42 14.18 -24.44
N LEU A 91 -23.03 15.23 -25.16
CA LEU A 91 -22.64 16.51 -24.58
C LEU A 91 -23.38 17.66 -25.27
N ALA A 92 -24.14 18.43 -24.50
CA ALA A 92 -24.72 19.70 -24.95
C ALA A 92 -23.62 20.75 -25.26
N PRO A 93 -23.91 21.83 -26.01
CA PRO A 93 -22.96 22.92 -26.25
C PRO A 93 -22.33 23.42 -24.95
N GLY A 94 -21.01 23.40 -24.86
CA GLY A 94 -20.27 23.83 -23.67
C GLY A 94 -20.32 22.88 -22.47
N ALA A 95 -21.12 21.81 -22.52
CA ALA A 95 -21.18 20.82 -21.45
C ALA A 95 -19.90 19.96 -21.41
N SER A 96 -19.59 19.46 -20.23
CA SER A 96 -18.46 18.57 -19.97
C SER A 96 -18.88 17.34 -19.17
N GLY A 97 -18.02 16.31 -19.21
CA GLY A 97 -18.06 15.19 -18.28
C GLY A 97 -16.67 14.63 -18.04
N THR A 98 -16.56 13.70 -17.09
CA THR A 98 -15.30 13.09 -16.69
C THR A 98 -15.09 11.76 -17.40
N LEU A 99 -14.02 11.65 -18.18
CA LEU A 99 -13.54 10.38 -18.67
C LEU A 99 -12.58 9.78 -17.62
N GLU A 100 -12.98 8.64 -17.06
CA GLU A 100 -12.18 7.88 -16.09
C GLU A 100 -11.54 6.69 -16.77
N LEU A 101 -10.23 6.54 -16.58
CA LEU A 101 -9.43 5.49 -17.21
C LEU A 101 -8.73 4.65 -16.14
N ASN A 102 -8.78 3.34 -16.31
CA ASN A 102 -8.00 2.37 -15.54
C ASN A 102 -6.80 1.92 -16.39
N ILE A 103 -5.59 2.04 -15.87
CA ILE A 103 -4.33 1.74 -16.57
C ILE A 103 -3.69 0.55 -15.89
N SER A 104 -3.62 -0.59 -16.57
CA SER A 104 -3.10 -1.87 -16.05
C SER A 104 -1.68 -2.20 -16.51
N GLY A 105 -1.08 -1.34 -17.32
CA GLY A 105 0.26 -1.55 -17.86
C GLY A 105 0.83 -0.28 -18.49
N PRO A 106 2.14 -0.26 -18.76
CA PRO A 106 2.82 0.91 -19.31
C PRO A 106 2.20 1.34 -20.64
N THR A 107 2.09 2.65 -20.85
CA THR A 107 1.51 3.25 -22.06
C THR A 107 2.54 3.92 -22.96
N GLN A 108 3.77 4.14 -22.46
CA GLN A 108 4.81 4.90 -23.16
C GLN A 108 5.28 4.29 -24.48
N ASN A 109 5.10 2.99 -24.72
CA ASN A 109 5.49 2.33 -25.97
C ASN A 109 4.30 1.92 -26.85
N SER A 110 3.07 2.30 -26.49
CA SER A 110 1.90 1.97 -27.31
C SER A 110 1.91 2.76 -28.62
N ALA A 111 1.50 2.14 -29.72
CA ALA A 111 1.24 2.84 -30.98
C ALA A 111 0.07 3.84 -30.83
N THR A 112 -0.76 3.69 -29.78
CA THR A 112 -1.97 4.46 -29.51
C THR A 112 -1.85 5.30 -28.22
N LYS A 113 -0.76 6.06 -28.05
CA LYS A 113 -0.54 6.91 -26.85
C LYS A 113 -1.58 8.03 -26.67
N TYR A 114 -2.31 8.34 -27.73
CA TYR A 114 -3.29 9.43 -27.75
C TYR A 114 -4.70 8.88 -27.65
N LEU A 115 -5.38 9.26 -26.58
CA LEU A 115 -6.83 9.11 -26.44
C LEU A 115 -7.53 9.83 -27.60
N PHE A 116 -8.48 9.15 -28.24
CA PHE A 116 -9.31 9.74 -29.30
C PHE A 116 -10.79 9.47 -29.04
N ILE A 117 -11.60 10.52 -29.04
CA ILE A 117 -13.06 10.45 -28.89
C ILE A 117 -13.71 10.80 -30.22
N ALA A 118 -14.61 9.95 -30.69
CA ALA A 118 -15.29 10.10 -31.97
C ALA A 118 -16.81 10.22 -31.82
N THR A 119 -17.45 10.84 -32.81
CA THR A 119 -18.91 10.76 -33.00
C THR A 119 -19.29 9.44 -33.67
N SER A 120 -20.53 8.98 -33.47
CA SER A 120 -21.06 7.77 -34.14
C SER A 120 -20.77 7.77 -35.64
N GLY A 121 -20.13 6.70 -36.12
CA GLY A 121 -19.68 6.56 -37.52
C GLY A 121 -18.21 6.93 -37.77
N GLY A 122 -17.48 7.42 -36.75
CA GLY A 122 -16.03 7.65 -36.82
C GLY A 122 -15.59 8.79 -37.74
N THR A 123 -16.52 9.56 -38.31
CA THR A 123 -16.26 10.59 -39.31
C THR A 123 -15.77 11.92 -38.73
N SER A 124 -15.87 12.11 -37.41
CA SER A 124 -15.43 13.32 -36.71
C SER A 124 -15.03 12.97 -35.28
N GLY A 125 -14.01 13.64 -34.75
CA GLY A 125 -13.52 13.38 -33.41
C GLY A 125 -12.45 14.37 -32.97
N SER A 126 -11.91 14.16 -31.78
CA SER A 126 -10.80 14.95 -31.26
C SER A 126 -9.91 14.07 -30.41
N GLY A 127 -8.60 14.28 -30.55
CA GLY A 127 -7.60 13.70 -29.66
C GLY A 127 -7.23 14.64 -28.53
N THR A 128 -6.56 14.10 -27.52
CA THR A 128 -5.93 14.93 -26.46
C THR A 128 -4.51 15.34 -26.84
N ALA A 129 -4.08 16.53 -26.42
CA ALA A 129 -2.68 16.94 -26.44
C ALA A 129 -1.89 16.46 -25.22
N TYR A 130 -2.55 15.77 -24.27
CA TYR A 130 -2.00 15.30 -23.01
C TYR A 130 -2.00 13.75 -23.02
N PRO A 131 -1.07 13.11 -23.73
CA PRO A 131 -1.03 11.66 -23.84
C PRO A 131 -0.77 10.99 -22.49
N LEU A 132 -1.27 9.77 -22.32
CA LEU A 132 -0.90 8.94 -21.17
C LEU A 132 0.55 8.47 -21.35
N GLN A 133 1.41 8.83 -20.41
CA GLN A 133 2.83 8.47 -20.42
C GLN A 133 3.25 7.70 -19.17
N VAL A 134 2.55 6.60 -18.91
CA VAL A 134 2.82 5.73 -17.76
C VAL A 134 3.98 4.78 -18.09
N VAL A 135 5.04 4.80 -17.28
CA VAL A 135 6.08 3.76 -17.25
C VAL A 135 5.80 2.74 -16.16
N GLU A 136 6.28 1.52 -16.36
CA GLU A 136 6.39 0.58 -15.26
C GLU A 136 7.66 0.89 -14.44
N SER A 137 7.51 0.97 -13.12
CA SER A 137 8.60 1.19 -12.18
C SER A 137 9.59 0.02 -12.22
N ALA A 138 10.89 0.32 -12.19
CA ALA A 138 11.93 -0.69 -12.21
C ALA A 138 12.09 -1.37 -10.85
N TRP A 139 12.37 -2.67 -10.87
CA TRP A 139 12.92 -3.37 -9.71
C TRP A 139 14.34 -2.88 -9.46
N LEU A 140 14.62 -2.47 -8.22
CA LEU A 140 15.94 -2.02 -7.83
C LEU A 140 16.62 -3.13 -7.02
N PRO A 141 17.80 -3.61 -7.48
CA PRO A 141 18.65 -4.46 -6.66
C PRO A 141 18.94 -3.78 -5.35
N ILE A 142 18.87 -4.53 -4.26
CA ILE A 142 19.06 -3.95 -2.95
C ILE A 142 20.54 -3.96 -2.60
N SER A 143 21.06 -2.77 -2.34
CA SER A 143 22.34 -2.56 -1.67
C SER A 143 22.15 -2.48 -0.15
N VAL A 144 23.27 -2.40 0.57
CA VAL A 144 23.24 -1.95 1.98
C VAL A 144 22.44 -0.65 2.09
N SER A 145 21.62 -0.56 3.13
CA SER A 145 20.76 0.58 3.46
C SER A 145 21.18 1.11 4.83
N TYR A 146 21.29 2.42 4.96
CA TYR A 146 21.61 3.14 6.19
C TYR A 146 20.35 3.80 6.72
N GLU A 147 19.89 3.33 7.89
CA GLU A 147 18.60 3.74 8.41
C GLU A 147 18.73 4.36 9.80
N ILE A 148 18.05 5.48 10.02
CA ILE A 148 17.86 6.06 11.35
C ILE A 148 16.40 5.95 11.76
N ILE A 149 16.17 5.85 13.05
CA ILE A 149 14.85 5.71 13.65
C ILE A 149 14.64 6.89 14.61
N TYR A 150 13.53 7.60 14.49
CA TYR A 150 13.18 8.67 15.43
C TYR A 150 12.53 8.07 16.68
N THR A 151 13.22 8.14 17.82
CA THR A 151 12.82 7.48 19.07
C THR A 151 12.61 8.43 20.24
N ALA A 152 12.66 9.75 20.02
CA ALA A 152 12.58 10.74 21.09
C ALA A 152 11.32 10.62 21.96
N ASP A 153 10.18 10.28 21.34
CA ASP A 153 8.87 10.33 21.98
C ASP A 153 8.42 8.98 22.57
N VAL A 154 9.21 7.90 22.42
CA VAL A 154 8.76 6.54 22.77
C VAL A 154 8.56 6.34 24.27
N ALA A 155 9.23 7.12 25.11
CA ALA A 155 9.05 7.07 26.56
C ALA A 155 7.71 7.68 26.99
N ASP A 156 7.28 8.75 26.32
CA ASP A 156 6.04 9.47 26.63
C ASP A 156 4.81 8.88 25.92
N ASN A 157 5.02 8.27 24.75
CA ASN A 157 3.96 7.65 23.95
C ASN A 157 4.44 6.37 23.25
N PRO A 158 4.65 5.26 23.98
CA PRO A 158 5.26 4.05 23.47
C PRO A 158 4.45 3.35 22.37
N SER A 159 3.13 3.54 22.34
CA SER A 159 2.24 3.00 21.31
C SER A 159 2.15 3.85 20.03
N ALA A 160 2.76 5.03 19.99
CA ALA A 160 2.75 5.89 18.81
C ALA A 160 3.62 5.34 17.69
N PHE A 161 3.43 5.90 16.49
CA PHE A 161 4.31 5.62 15.37
C PHE A 161 5.72 6.12 15.66
N VAL A 162 6.66 5.23 15.44
CA VAL A 162 8.09 5.50 15.35
C VAL A 162 8.46 5.55 13.86
N GLN A 163 9.09 6.63 13.43
CA GLN A 163 9.45 6.81 12.02
C GLN A 163 10.82 6.21 11.73
N ALA A 164 10.90 5.39 10.69
CA ALA A 164 12.15 4.90 10.13
C ALA A 164 12.46 5.63 8.83
N TYR A 165 13.68 6.14 8.74
CA TYR A 165 14.18 6.87 7.59
C TYR A 165 15.39 6.15 6.99
N LYS A 166 15.50 6.23 5.66
CA LYS A 166 16.60 5.68 4.87
C LYS A 166 17.43 6.79 4.27
N GLU A 167 18.73 6.59 4.08
CA GLU A 167 19.57 7.53 3.35
C GLU A 167 18.99 7.86 1.97
N GLY A 168 18.94 9.14 1.60
CA GLY A 168 18.44 9.56 0.30
C GLY A 168 18.35 11.08 0.18
N GLY A 169 17.79 11.60 -0.90
CA GLY A 169 17.63 13.04 -1.10
C GLY A 169 18.89 13.72 -1.62
N THR A 170 19.11 14.98 -1.24
CA THR A 170 20.16 15.83 -1.82
C THR A 170 21.54 15.66 -1.18
N ASN A 171 21.61 15.22 0.07
CA ASN A 171 22.86 14.97 0.80
C ASN A 171 22.77 13.65 1.62
N PRO A 172 22.66 12.49 0.96
CA PRO A 172 22.63 11.21 1.65
C PRO A 172 23.97 10.89 2.31
N ILE A 173 23.93 10.20 3.46
CA ILE A 173 25.15 9.70 4.11
C ILE A 173 25.81 8.61 3.25
N THR A 174 27.15 8.57 3.26
CA THR A 174 27.94 7.54 2.55
C THR A 174 28.28 6.36 3.47
N GLU A 175 28.69 5.23 2.88
CA GLU A 175 29.17 4.06 3.63
C GLU A 175 30.28 4.39 4.62
N GLN A 176 31.28 5.15 4.16
CA GLN A 176 32.43 5.52 4.99
C GLN A 176 32.00 6.37 6.19
N GLN A 177 31.08 7.32 5.97
CA GLN A 177 30.54 8.15 7.04
C GLN A 177 29.66 7.32 7.99
N TRP A 178 28.88 6.37 7.46
CA TRP A 178 27.99 5.54 8.25
C TRP A 178 28.71 4.75 9.33
N GLN A 179 29.92 4.24 9.07
CA GLN A 179 30.64 3.38 10.04
C GLN A 179 30.77 4.05 11.41
N ASP A 180 31.21 5.32 11.43
CA ASP A 180 31.44 6.09 12.66
C ASP A 180 30.29 7.06 12.97
N TYR A 181 29.18 6.96 12.25
CA TYR A 181 28.03 7.86 12.40
C TYR A 181 27.33 7.67 13.74
N ASP A 182 27.15 8.78 14.44
CA ASP A 182 26.28 8.94 15.61
C ASP A 182 25.18 9.96 15.25
N PRO A 183 23.91 9.53 15.15
CA PRO A 183 22.85 10.41 14.70
C PRO A 183 22.52 11.51 15.73
N PRO A 184 21.97 12.66 15.29
CA PRO A 184 21.56 13.73 16.20
C PRO A 184 20.55 13.29 17.24
N THR A 185 20.40 14.12 18.29
CA THR A 185 19.50 13.83 19.42
C THR A 185 18.09 13.49 18.94
N GLY A 186 17.52 12.43 19.54
CA GLY A 186 16.18 11.93 19.20
C GLY A 186 16.17 10.87 18.10
N TYR A 187 17.28 10.67 17.39
CA TYR A 187 17.44 9.60 16.42
C TYR A 187 18.35 8.50 16.96
N THR A 188 18.08 7.27 16.55
CA THR A 188 18.91 6.09 16.84
C THR A 188 19.33 5.45 15.53
N LYS A 189 20.59 5.04 15.47
CA LYS A 189 21.15 4.30 14.34
C LYS A 189 20.49 2.92 14.28
N ASN A 190 19.81 2.60 13.19
CA ASN A 190 19.33 1.25 12.99
C ASN A 190 20.52 0.33 12.72
N THR A 191 20.50 -0.88 13.28
CA THR A 191 21.58 -1.84 13.04
C THR A 191 21.59 -2.22 11.56
N THR A 192 22.76 -2.28 10.92
CA THR A 192 22.85 -2.79 9.54
C THR A 192 22.45 -4.26 9.54
N ARG A 193 21.45 -4.64 8.73
CA ARG A 193 20.97 -6.02 8.64
C ARG A 193 21.07 -6.53 7.21
N TYR A 194 21.36 -7.83 7.10
CA TYR A 194 21.52 -8.49 5.83
C TYR A 194 20.16 -8.97 5.34
N LEU A 195 19.69 -8.26 4.33
CA LEU A 195 18.40 -8.51 3.70
C LEU A 195 18.43 -9.84 2.95
N GLN A 196 17.34 -10.57 3.07
CA GLN A 196 17.14 -11.88 2.47
C GLN A 196 16.41 -11.75 1.12
N PHE A 197 15.92 -10.58 0.74
CA PHE A 197 15.33 -10.31 -0.57
C PHE A 197 16.30 -9.52 -1.44
N GLN A 198 16.22 -9.71 -2.76
CA GLN A 198 17.26 -9.30 -3.71
C GLN A 198 16.91 -8.01 -4.43
N GLU A 199 15.62 -7.78 -4.68
CA GLU A 199 15.14 -6.56 -5.31
C GLU A 199 13.97 -5.98 -4.55
N SER A 200 13.80 -4.67 -4.66
CA SER A 200 12.63 -4.02 -4.12
C SER A 200 12.10 -2.93 -5.04
N MET A 201 10.86 -2.56 -4.77
CA MET A 201 10.21 -1.44 -5.41
C MET A 201 9.52 -0.59 -4.36
N TYR A 202 10.05 0.60 -4.14
CA TYR A 202 9.45 1.57 -3.22
C TYR A 202 8.24 2.24 -3.89
N ILE A 203 7.16 2.38 -3.13
CA ILE A 203 5.88 2.89 -3.63
C ILE A 203 5.70 4.34 -3.19
N THR A 204 5.76 4.61 -1.89
CA THR A 204 5.54 5.95 -1.31
C THR A 204 5.94 6.02 0.16
N SER A 205 6.14 7.24 0.66
CA SER A 205 6.22 7.50 2.09
C SER A 205 4.87 7.25 2.76
N PRO A 206 4.83 6.70 3.98
CA PRO A 206 3.60 6.48 4.72
C PRO A 206 2.74 7.75 4.82
N GLY A 207 1.47 7.64 4.43
CA GLY A 207 0.51 8.75 4.45
C GLY A 207 0.57 9.70 3.25
N TYR A 208 1.41 9.43 2.25
CA TYR A 208 1.54 10.26 1.03
C TYR A 208 1.01 9.54 -0.23
N PRO A 209 0.62 10.28 -1.29
CA PRO A 209 0.23 9.69 -2.57
C PRO A 209 1.33 8.82 -3.19
N ASN A 210 0.96 7.83 -4.00
CA ASN A 210 1.93 6.97 -4.68
C ASN A 210 2.95 7.77 -5.51
N GLY A 211 4.22 7.35 -5.46
CA GLY A 211 5.34 8.03 -6.13
C GLY A 211 5.96 9.20 -5.35
N VAL A 212 5.47 9.50 -4.15
CA VAL A 212 6.02 10.56 -3.31
C VAL A 212 6.96 9.97 -2.27
N THR A 213 8.21 10.42 -2.27
CA THR A 213 9.14 10.23 -1.14
C THR A 213 9.28 11.55 -0.42
N THR A 214 9.03 11.54 0.88
CA THR A 214 9.27 12.69 1.76
C THR A 214 10.60 12.57 2.44
N TYR A 215 11.28 13.71 2.58
CA TYR A 215 12.62 13.79 3.13
C TYR A 215 12.65 14.74 4.32
N ILE A 216 13.48 14.40 5.29
CA ILE A 216 13.94 15.31 6.34
C ILE A 216 15.41 15.64 6.13
N GLU A 217 15.85 16.75 6.70
CA GLU A 217 17.26 17.08 6.89
C GLU A 217 17.52 17.12 8.39
N THR A 218 18.50 16.35 8.85
CA THR A 218 18.93 16.33 10.26
C THR A 218 19.90 17.48 10.54
N GLU A 219 20.13 17.83 11.81
CA GLU A 219 20.95 19.00 12.20
C GLU A 219 22.42 18.93 11.73
N ASP A 220 22.90 17.73 11.45
CA ASP A 220 24.22 17.46 10.86
C ASP A 220 24.26 17.60 9.32
N GLY A 221 23.12 17.98 8.71
CA GLY A 221 22.97 18.28 7.29
C GLY A 221 22.70 17.06 6.40
N TYR A 222 22.60 15.85 6.94
CA TYR A 222 22.24 14.67 6.13
C TYR A 222 20.75 14.63 5.82
N THR A 223 20.42 14.14 4.62
CA THR A 223 19.03 13.98 4.19
C THR A 223 18.57 12.53 4.25
N TRP A 224 17.32 12.34 4.69
CA TRP A 224 16.76 11.01 4.96
C TRP A 224 15.33 10.91 4.44
N GLY A 225 15.04 9.89 3.65
CA GLY A 225 13.72 9.61 3.11
C GLY A 225 12.89 8.78 4.11
N LEU A 226 11.66 9.21 4.40
CA LEU A 226 10.74 8.47 5.27
C LEU A 226 10.27 7.20 4.57
N ILE A 227 10.66 6.03 5.07
CA ILE A 227 10.34 4.74 4.45
C ILE A 227 9.30 3.93 5.20
N SER A 228 9.08 4.21 6.49
CA SER A 228 8.17 3.43 7.31
C SER A 228 7.74 4.18 8.57
N ASN A 229 6.49 3.95 8.99
CA ASN A 229 6.01 4.21 10.35
C ASN A 229 5.75 2.87 11.02
N VAL A 230 6.30 2.65 12.22
CA VAL A 230 6.15 1.38 12.93
C VAL A 230 5.51 1.56 14.29
N VAL A 231 4.71 0.58 14.70
CA VAL A 231 4.31 0.37 16.10
C VAL A 231 4.93 -0.94 16.54
N ASN A 232 5.71 -0.91 17.63
CA ASN A 232 6.40 -2.09 18.15
C ASN A 232 5.82 -2.51 19.49
N ALA A 233 5.68 -3.81 19.71
CA ALA A 233 5.38 -4.37 21.03
C ALA A 233 6.09 -5.70 21.24
N MET A 234 6.28 -6.10 22.50
CA MET A 234 6.71 -7.45 22.84
C MET A 234 5.51 -8.38 23.03
N TRP A 235 5.65 -9.63 22.59
CA TRP A 235 4.65 -10.67 22.80
C TRP A 235 5.27 -12.08 22.92
N PRO A 236 4.78 -12.93 23.85
CA PRO A 236 3.97 -12.57 25.00
C PRO A 236 4.75 -11.65 25.93
N TYR A 237 4.07 -10.70 26.57
CA TYR A 237 4.70 -9.77 27.49
C TYR A 237 4.52 -10.17 28.96
N SER A 238 5.59 -9.99 29.73
CA SER A 238 5.59 -9.99 31.19
C SER A 238 6.70 -9.06 31.66
N ILE A 239 6.42 -8.22 32.64
CA ILE A 239 7.43 -7.33 33.24
C ILE A 239 8.67 -8.08 33.74
N SER A 240 8.52 -9.34 34.18
CA SER A 240 9.65 -10.16 34.63
C SER A 240 10.63 -10.52 33.50
N MET A 241 10.16 -10.51 32.25
CA MET A 241 10.98 -10.78 31.06
C MET A 241 11.69 -9.52 30.55
N TYR A 242 11.16 -8.34 30.89
CA TYR A 242 11.61 -7.05 30.39
C TYR A 242 11.69 -6.03 31.54
N PRO A 243 12.67 -6.14 32.45
CA PRO A 243 12.79 -5.20 33.56
C PRO A 243 13.08 -3.78 33.05
N GLY A 244 12.41 -2.77 33.63
CA GLY A 244 12.63 -1.35 33.29
C GLY A 244 11.72 -0.79 32.19
N THR A 245 10.61 -1.46 31.86
CA THR A 245 9.66 -1.05 30.82
C THR A 245 8.31 -0.59 31.37
N ASP A 246 8.23 -0.24 32.66
CA ASP A 246 7.02 0.31 33.31
C ASP A 246 5.72 -0.50 33.09
N ASP A 247 5.85 -1.83 32.99
CA ASP A 247 4.76 -2.76 32.66
C ASP A 247 4.08 -2.52 31.29
N ASP A 248 4.81 -1.92 30.34
CA ASP A 248 4.32 -1.59 29.01
C ASP A 248 4.99 -2.43 27.89
N PRO A 249 4.23 -3.28 27.17
CA PRO A 249 4.76 -4.09 26.08
C PRO A 249 5.25 -3.26 24.89
N PHE A 250 4.69 -2.08 24.66
CA PHE A 250 5.09 -1.17 23.58
C PHE A 250 6.41 -0.49 23.92
N LEU A 251 6.59 -0.05 25.17
CA LEU A 251 7.86 0.52 25.61
C LEU A 251 8.98 -0.51 25.46
N ALA A 252 8.75 -1.75 25.93
CA ALA A 252 9.66 -2.87 25.72
C ALA A 252 9.95 -3.11 24.22
N GLY A 253 8.92 -3.06 23.37
CA GLY A 253 9.02 -3.19 21.92
C GLY A 253 9.95 -2.17 21.27
N ASN A 254 10.02 -0.95 21.81
CA ASN A 254 10.85 0.13 21.28
C ASN A 254 12.30 0.10 21.80
N ILE A 255 12.51 -0.18 23.10
CA ILE A 255 13.84 0.00 23.72
C ILE A 255 14.69 -1.27 23.75
N VAL A 256 14.09 -2.46 23.65
CA VAL A 256 14.82 -3.72 23.71
C VAL A 256 15.23 -4.18 22.31
N THR A 257 16.52 -4.40 22.09
CA THR A 257 17.07 -4.77 20.76
C THR A 257 16.50 -6.10 20.25
N ALA A 258 16.59 -7.15 21.05
CA ALA A 258 16.11 -8.51 20.73
C ALA A 258 15.25 -9.05 21.88
N PRO A 259 14.12 -9.72 21.58
CA PRO A 259 13.27 -10.33 22.60
C PRO A 259 13.99 -11.48 23.33
N VAL A 260 13.47 -11.87 24.48
CA VAL A 260 13.93 -13.06 25.21
C VAL A 260 13.56 -14.34 24.44
N ALA A 261 14.21 -15.46 24.76
CA ALA A 261 13.86 -16.77 24.21
C ALA A 261 12.38 -17.10 24.47
N GLY A 262 11.65 -17.50 23.42
CA GLY A 262 10.21 -17.76 23.49
C GLY A 262 9.34 -16.49 23.37
N GLY A 263 9.95 -15.30 23.27
CA GLY A 263 9.28 -14.04 22.98
C GLY A 263 9.53 -13.56 21.55
N LEU A 264 8.64 -12.69 21.07
CA LEU A 264 8.71 -12.01 19.78
C LEU A 264 8.61 -10.50 20.00
N LYS A 265 9.32 -9.73 19.18
CA LYS A 265 8.94 -8.35 18.92
C LYS A 265 7.97 -8.35 17.74
N VAL A 266 6.76 -7.88 17.97
CA VAL A 266 5.70 -7.73 16.97
C VAL A 266 5.72 -6.29 16.48
N THR A 267 5.66 -6.11 15.17
CA THR A 267 5.69 -4.79 14.55
C THR A 267 4.60 -4.68 13.50
N ALA A 268 3.69 -3.73 13.67
CA ALA A 268 2.85 -3.25 12.58
C ALA A 268 3.66 -2.22 11.79
N ASN A 269 3.96 -2.51 10.53
CA ASN A 269 4.91 -1.75 9.73
C ASN A 269 4.22 -1.10 8.53
N TYR A 270 3.90 0.18 8.67
CA TYR A 270 3.33 0.97 7.59
C TYR A 270 4.42 1.30 6.59
N LYS A 271 4.57 0.45 5.58
CA LYS A 271 5.65 0.50 4.60
C LYS A 271 5.13 0.13 3.22
N ALA A 272 5.26 1.06 2.30
CA ALA A 272 4.84 0.88 0.93
C ALA A 272 6.05 0.45 0.07
N GLN A 273 6.40 -0.83 0.14
CA GLN A 273 7.51 -1.41 -0.63
C GLN A 273 7.17 -2.84 -1.05
N GLN A 274 7.34 -3.18 -2.32
CA GLN A 274 7.31 -4.58 -2.77
C GLN A 274 8.71 -5.19 -2.64
N MET A 275 8.78 -6.48 -2.29
CA MET A 275 10.03 -7.19 -2.03
C MET A 275 10.09 -8.47 -2.85
N LYS A 276 11.14 -8.64 -3.65
CA LYS A 276 11.33 -9.83 -4.49
C LYS A 276 12.39 -10.76 -3.90
N PHE A 277 11.97 -11.98 -3.62
CA PHE A 277 12.78 -13.08 -3.15
C PHE A 277 13.08 -14.01 -4.31
N TYR A 278 14.33 -14.07 -4.73
CA TYR A 278 14.74 -15.01 -5.76
C TYR A 278 14.62 -16.46 -5.29
N ALA A 279 14.27 -17.37 -6.20
CA ALA A 279 14.36 -18.79 -5.93
C ALA A 279 15.78 -19.32 -6.13
N CYS A 280 16.53 -18.76 -7.08
CA CYS A 280 17.91 -19.14 -7.39
C CYS A 280 18.83 -17.92 -7.51
N GLU A 281 20.08 -18.04 -7.05
CA GLU A 281 21.07 -16.94 -7.05
C GLU A 281 21.51 -16.54 -8.45
N ASN A 282 21.56 -17.50 -9.36
CA ASN A 282 22.14 -17.34 -10.69
C ASN A 282 21.10 -17.06 -11.79
N GLY A 283 19.84 -16.78 -11.42
CA GLY A 283 18.74 -16.51 -12.35
C GLY A 283 18.33 -17.72 -13.21
N VAL A 284 18.90 -18.89 -12.97
CA VAL A 284 18.51 -20.14 -13.62
C VAL A 284 17.25 -20.68 -12.93
N ALA A 285 16.23 -21.04 -13.71
CA ALA A 285 14.94 -21.45 -13.17
C ALA A 285 15.06 -22.64 -12.18
N PRO A 286 14.33 -22.64 -11.06
CA PRO A 286 14.36 -23.74 -10.09
C PRO A 286 14.07 -25.10 -10.72
N GLY A 287 14.75 -26.14 -10.25
CA GLY A 287 14.59 -27.51 -10.75
C GLY A 287 15.26 -27.81 -12.10
N THR A 288 15.97 -26.84 -12.70
CA THR A 288 16.73 -27.06 -13.95
C THR A 288 18.22 -27.36 -13.69
N PRO A 289 18.92 -28.09 -14.58
CA PRO A 289 20.35 -28.35 -14.43
C PRO A 289 21.16 -27.05 -14.34
N GLY A 290 21.95 -26.91 -13.28
CA GLY A 290 22.75 -25.72 -13.02
C GLY A 290 22.05 -24.63 -12.19
N ALA A 291 20.79 -24.83 -11.77
CA ALA A 291 20.14 -23.97 -10.80
C ALA A 291 20.90 -23.97 -9.46
N VAL A 292 21.12 -22.78 -8.90
CA VAL A 292 21.71 -22.60 -7.55
C VAL A 292 20.61 -22.09 -6.63
N PRO A 293 19.85 -22.98 -5.97
CA PRO A 293 18.68 -22.58 -5.19
C PRO A 293 19.07 -21.90 -3.87
N ILE A 294 18.29 -20.91 -3.48
CA ILE A 294 18.48 -20.16 -2.23
C ILE A 294 17.58 -20.78 -1.15
N LEU A 295 18.19 -21.22 -0.05
CA LEU A 295 17.42 -21.68 1.11
C LEU A 295 16.70 -20.51 1.77
N ARG A 296 15.38 -20.59 1.89
CA ARG A 296 14.53 -19.60 2.55
C ARG A 296 14.08 -20.12 3.91
N TYR A 297 13.90 -19.20 4.83
CA TYR A 297 13.55 -19.52 6.21
C TYR A 297 12.16 -18.99 6.53
N PHE A 298 11.30 -19.89 7.00
CA PHE A 298 9.94 -19.57 7.36
C PHE A 298 9.66 -19.93 8.82
N ILE A 299 8.81 -19.14 9.44
CA ILE A 299 8.16 -19.50 10.70
C ILE A 299 6.65 -19.54 10.49
N ILE A 300 5.99 -20.45 11.19
CA ILE A 300 4.55 -20.65 11.10
C ILE A 300 3.99 -20.55 12.51
N ASP A 301 2.99 -19.70 12.70
CA ASP A 301 2.35 -19.51 14.00
C ASP A 301 1.34 -20.63 14.31
N PRO A 302 0.82 -20.73 15.56
CA PRO A 302 -0.12 -21.78 15.94
C PRO A 302 -1.45 -21.76 15.17
N TRP A 303 -1.75 -20.65 14.49
CA TRP A 303 -2.95 -20.47 13.67
C TRP A 303 -2.71 -20.82 12.19
N GLY A 304 -1.45 -21.10 11.82
CA GLY A 304 -1.05 -21.52 10.48
C GLY A 304 -0.61 -20.38 9.57
N ASN A 305 -0.52 -19.14 10.06
CA ASN A 305 0.02 -18.04 9.26
C ASN A 305 1.53 -18.25 9.05
N LYS A 306 2.01 -18.02 7.83
CA LYS A 306 3.41 -18.23 7.46
C LYS A 306 4.11 -16.89 7.27
N TYR A 307 5.33 -16.80 7.78
CA TYR A 307 6.17 -15.62 7.74
C TYR A 307 7.51 -15.97 7.08
N ILE A 308 7.98 -15.16 6.14
CA ILE A 308 9.26 -15.33 5.46
C ILE A 308 10.32 -14.41 6.08
N MET A 309 11.53 -14.92 6.30
CA MET A 309 12.63 -14.13 6.81
C MET A 309 12.98 -13.00 5.84
N HIS A 310 12.89 -11.77 6.34
CA HIS A 310 13.27 -10.53 5.68
C HIS A 310 14.75 -10.25 5.92
N ALA A 311 15.20 -10.27 7.17
CA ALA A 311 16.54 -9.81 7.53
C ALA A 311 17.12 -10.63 8.67
N SER A 312 18.45 -10.73 8.68
CA SER A 312 19.24 -11.30 9.76
C SER A 312 20.41 -10.37 10.07
N ASP A 313 20.96 -10.47 11.28
CA ASP A 313 22.19 -9.76 11.65
C ASP A 313 23.44 -10.38 11.00
N TYR A 314 23.27 -11.54 10.35
CA TYR A 314 24.36 -12.31 9.76
C TYR A 314 24.36 -12.25 8.23
N SER A 315 25.54 -12.14 7.63
CA SER A 315 25.73 -11.94 6.19
C SER A 315 26.00 -13.20 5.38
N THR A 316 26.44 -14.27 6.04
CA THR A 316 26.80 -15.51 5.37
C THR A 316 25.66 -16.52 5.47
N PRO A 317 25.37 -17.28 4.40
CA PRO A 317 24.27 -18.25 4.42
C PRO A 317 24.32 -19.20 5.61
N SER A 318 25.50 -19.71 5.98
CA SER A 318 25.68 -20.63 7.11
C SER A 318 25.40 -19.99 8.48
N ALA A 319 25.78 -18.72 8.67
CA ALA A 319 25.49 -18.01 9.91
C ALA A 319 24.00 -17.66 10.03
N VAL A 320 23.35 -17.34 8.91
CA VAL A 320 21.88 -17.16 8.87
C VAL A 320 21.18 -18.47 9.23
N THR A 321 21.61 -19.62 8.68
CA THR A 321 21.07 -20.94 9.07
C THR A 321 21.22 -21.19 10.56
N ALA A 322 22.42 -20.98 11.11
CA ALA A 322 22.69 -21.21 12.53
C ALA A 322 21.84 -20.32 13.43
N ALA A 323 21.66 -19.04 13.07
CA ALA A 323 20.81 -18.11 13.81
C ALA A 323 19.32 -18.52 13.76
N PHE A 324 18.83 -18.95 12.60
CA PHE A 324 17.47 -19.48 12.46
C PHE A 324 17.25 -20.75 13.30
N GLU A 325 18.21 -21.67 13.30
CA GLU A 325 18.17 -22.89 14.10
C GLU A 325 18.24 -22.60 15.61
N ALA A 326 19.03 -21.61 16.03
CA ALA A 326 19.16 -21.19 17.43
C ALA A 326 17.97 -20.38 17.95
N ALA A 327 17.14 -19.81 17.08
CA ALA A 327 15.97 -19.04 17.48
C ALA A 327 14.97 -19.90 18.28
N VAL A 328 14.58 -19.42 19.45
CA VAL A 328 13.59 -20.05 20.32
C VAL A 328 12.28 -19.29 20.16
N LEU A 329 11.33 -19.89 19.44
CA LEU A 329 10.03 -19.30 19.17
C LEU A 329 9.04 -19.57 20.32
N PRO A 330 7.94 -18.80 20.42
CA PRO A 330 6.87 -19.09 21.36
C PRO A 330 6.25 -20.48 21.15
N THR A 331 5.59 -21.00 22.18
CA THR A 331 4.92 -22.31 22.10
C THR A 331 3.94 -22.40 20.94
N GLY A 332 3.97 -23.51 20.21
CA GLY A 332 3.10 -23.79 19.07
C GLY A 332 3.61 -23.23 17.73
N TRP A 333 4.59 -22.32 17.73
CA TRP A 333 5.25 -21.89 16.51
C TRP A 333 6.19 -22.98 15.97
N THR A 334 6.32 -23.06 14.66
CA THR A 334 7.21 -24.01 13.98
C THR A 334 8.14 -23.30 13.01
N LYS A 335 9.29 -23.94 12.74
CA LYS A 335 10.32 -23.48 11.80
C LYS A 335 10.31 -24.37 10.57
N SER A 336 10.35 -23.76 9.38
CA SER A 336 10.42 -24.49 8.11
C SER A 336 11.43 -23.83 7.18
N PRO A 337 12.62 -24.41 6.97
CA PRO A 337 13.51 -23.99 5.90
C PRO A 337 13.14 -24.71 4.59
N GLU A 338 12.94 -23.96 3.51
CA GLU A 338 12.46 -24.50 2.22
C GLU A 338 13.12 -23.77 1.03
N TYR A 339 13.14 -24.40 -0.14
CA TYR A 339 13.50 -23.74 -1.40
C TYR A 339 12.24 -23.28 -2.12
N LEU A 340 12.28 -22.08 -2.70
CA LEU A 340 11.18 -21.59 -3.54
C LEU A 340 11.16 -22.33 -4.87
N THR A 341 9.96 -22.59 -5.39
CA THR A 341 9.76 -23.19 -6.73
C THR A 341 9.81 -22.16 -7.86
N GLU A 342 9.68 -20.88 -7.53
CA GLU A 342 9.78 -19.72 -8.41
C GLU A 342 10.08 -18.46 -7.59
N ASP A 343 10.52 -17.38 -8.24
CA ASP A 343 10.72 -16.11 -7.56
C ASP A 343 9.41 -15.65 -6.90
N PHE A 344 9.50 -15.21 -5.66
CA PHE A 344 8.35 -14.79 -4.88
C PHE A 344 8.37 -13.28 -4.70
N ILE A 345 7.24 -12.61 -5.00
CA ILE A 345 7.06 -11.19 -4.72
C ILE A 345 6.13 -11.07 -3.51
N LEU A 346 6.66 -10.48 -2.45
CA LEU A 346 5.90 -10.04 -1.30
C LEU A 346 5.35 -8.64 -1.55
N TYR A 347 4.05 -8.49 -1.34
CA TYR A 347 3.30 -7.24 -1.49
C TYR A 347 2.75 -6.82 -0.12
N PRO A 348 2.71 -5.51 0.19
CA PRO A 348 2.10 -5.02 1.42
C PRO A 348 0.58 -5.15 1.35
N ALA A 349 -0.06 -5.40 2.50
CA ALA A 349 -1.50 -5.23 2.64
C ALA A 349 -1.89 -3.78 2.30
N GLN A 350 -3.09 -3.58 1.79
CA GLN A 350 -3.58 -2.28 1.34
C GLN A 350 -4.82 -1.88 2.11
N GLY A 351 -4.83 -0.66 2.62
CA GLY A 351 -5.99 -0.06 3.28
C GLY A 351 -6.45 1.21 2.57
N VAL A 352 -7.45 1.86 3.16
CA VAL A 352 -7.97 3.14 2.68
C VAL A 352 -6.88 4.23 2.64
N GLY A 353 -6.98 5.14 1.68
CA GLY A 353 -6.13 6.33 1.63
C GLY A 353 -4.64 6.08 1.32
N ASN A 354 -4.31 5.11 0.47
CA ASN A 354 -2.92 4.72 0.15
C ASN A 354 -2.13 4.25 1.39
N THR A 355 -2.81 3.55 2.30
CA THR A 355 -2.16 2.95 3.46
C THR A 355 -1.64 1.57 3.07
N TYR A 356 -0.36 1.31 3.33
CA TYR A 356 0.30 0.05 3.04
C TYR A 356 0.91 -0.51 4.31
N GLU A 357 0.74 -1.80 4.58
CA GLU A 357 1.17 -2.41 5.83
C GLU A 357 1.81 -3.79 5.62
N TYR A 358 2.76 -4.09 6.50
CA TYR A 358 3.22 -5.44 6.74
C TYR A 358 3.19 -5.79 8.22
N ASN A 359 2.59 -6.92 8.57
CA ASN A 359 2.78 -7.56 9.87
C ASN A 359 4.19 -8.17 9.93
N LEU A 360 5.02 -7.72 10.87
CA LEU A 360 6.37 -8.25 11.11
C LEU A 360 6.46 -8.89 12.49
N VAL A 361 7.32 -9.90 12.58
CA VAL A 361 7.81 -10.41 13.84
C VAL A 361 9.32 -10.53 13.83
N ARG A 362 9.92 -10.45 15.01
CA ARG A 362 11.35 -10.62 15.22
C ARG A 362 11.59 -11.56 16.39
N ASP A 363 12.53 -12.49 16.21
CA ASP A 363 12.89 -13.52 17.19
C ASP A 363 14.07 -13.11 18.09
N ASN A 364 14.41 -13.97 19.05
CA ASN A 364 15.48 -13.75 20.03
C ASN A 364 16.90 -13.90 19.46
N GLN A 365 17.05 -14.25 18.18
CA GLN A 365 18.33 -14.22 17.45
C GLN A 365 18.40 -13.01 16.53
N ASN A 366 17.46 -12.06 16.69
CA ASN A 366 17.34 -10.89 15.85
C ASN A 366 17.27 -11.30 14.36
N ASN A 367 16.44 -12.28 14.02
CA ASN A 367 15.93 -12.43 12.67
C ASN A 367 14.56 -11.76 12.60
N THR A 368 14.24 -11.12 11.47
CA THR A 368 12.94 -10.48 11.24
C THR A 368 12.24 -11.12 10.07
N TYR A 369 10.93 -11.29 10.20
CA TYR A 369 10.08 -12.01 9.26
C TYR A 369 8.87 -11.15 8.90
N HIS A 370 8.46 -11.18 7.63
CA HIS A 370 7.19 -10.62 7.16
C HIS A 370 6.15 -11.72 7.08
N GLN A 371 4.92 -11.44 7.53
CA GLN A 371 3.79 -12.30 7.21
C GLN A 371 3.60 -12.30 5.69
N MET A 372 3.54 -13.49 5.10
CA MET A 372 3.39 -13.68 3.65
C MET A 372 2.14 -14.46 3.28
N TYR A 373 1.53 -15.14 4.25
CA TYR A 373 0.38 -16.01 4.03
C TYR A 373 -0.52 -16.03 5.25
N TRP A 374 -1.81 -15.97 4.97
CA TRP A 374 -2.90 -16.12 5.92
C TRP A 374 -3.52 -17.49 5.80
N SER A 375 -3.56 -18.20 6.92
CA SER A 375 -4.19 -19.51 6.94
C SER A 375 -5.71 -19.35 6.88
N PRO A 376 -6.41 -20.13 6.04
CA PRO A 376 -7.88 -20.16 6.02
C PRO A 376 -8.49 -20.59 7.36
N THR A 377 -7.76 -21.35 8.17
CA THR A 377 -8.17 -21.71 9.53
C THR A 377 -7.57 -20.77 10.59
N GLY A 378 -6.64 -19.91 10.18
CA GLY A 378 -5.88 -19.01 11.03
C GLY A 378 -6.61 -17.72 11.25
N ALA A 379 -7.72 -17.79 11.97
CA ALA A 379 -8.55 -16.63 12.21
C ALA A 379 -7.86 -15.57 13.10
N THR A 380 -6.61 -15.71 13.52
CA THR A 380 -5.97 -14.85 14.55
C THR A 380 -4.55 -14.46 14.11
N THR A 381 -4.18 -13.20 14.32
CA THR A 381 -2.79 -12.74 14.18
C THR A 381 -2.10 -12.65 15.52
N VAL A 382 -0.77 -12.71 15.49
CA VAL A 382 0.02 -12.31 16.67
C VAL A 382 -0.21 -10.85 17.07
N THR A 383 -0.51 -9.94 16.11
CA THR A 383 -0.84 -8.53 16.42
C THR A 383 -2.12 -8.41 17.25
N SER A 384 -3.11 -9.28 17.06
CA SER A 384 -4.32 -9.29 17.89
C SER A 384 -4.09 -9.86 19.30
N GLN A 385 -2.93 -10.47 19.56
CA GLN A 385 -2.58 -11.03 20.87
C GLN A 385 -1.76 -10.08 21.76
N VAL A 386 -1.32 -8.93 21.24
CA VAL A 386 -0.54 -7.95 22.00
C VAL A 386 -1.37 -7.42 23.17
N GLN A 387 -0.80 -7.47 24.37
CA GLN A 387 -1.49 -7.09 25.61
C GLN A 387 -1.50 -5.57 25.84
N GLY A 388 -2.32 -4.83 25.10
CA GLY A 388 -2.51 -3.40 25.36
C GLY A 388 -3.23 -2.67 24.22
N THR A 389 -3.65 -1.44 24.50
CA THR A 389 -4.24 -0.56 23.47
C THR A 389 -3.12 0.07 22.63
N GLY A 390 -3.25 -0.01 21.30
CA GLY A 390 -2.37 0.74 20.38
C GLY A 390 -1.77 -0.08 19.25
N MET A 391 -1.76 -1.41 19.33
CA MET A 391 -1.32 -2.25 18.22
C MET A 391 -2.44 -2.36 17.18
N PRO A 392 -2.28 -1.85 15.95
CA PRO A 392 -3.27 -2.04 14.92
C PRO A 392 -3.28 -3.50 14.45
N ILE A 393 -4.48 -4.01 14.13
CA ILE A 393 -4.68 -5.36 13.61
C ILE A 393 -4.93 -5.24 12.11
N TRP A 394 -4.12 -5.91 11.31
CA TRP A 394 -4.22 -5.91 9.85
C TRP A 394 -4.46 -7.32 9.34
N GLY A 395 -5.37 -7.46 8.37
CA GLY A 395 -5.41 -8.56 7.42
C GLY A 395 -4.37 -8.41 6.31
N GLY A 396 -4.30 -9.40 5.43
CA GLY A 396 -3.39 -9.48 4.30
C GLY A 396 -3.97 -8.88 3.02
N LEU A 397 -3.66 -9.52 1.88
CA LEU A 397 -4.08 -9.11 0.54
C LEU A 397 -5.26 -9.90 -0.01
N SER A 398 -5.63 -10.97 0.69
CA SER A 398 -6.60 -11.96 0.28
C SER A 398 -7.83 -11.90 1.17
N ASN A 399 -8.75 -12.84 0.97
CA ASN A 399 -9.87 -13.00 1.89
C ASN A 399 -9.36 -13.50 3.23
N ASP A 400 -9.58 -12.73 4.30
CA ASP A 400 -9.07 -13.06 5.63
C ASP A 400 -10.19 -13.22 6.67
N SER A 401 -9.89 -13.97 7.71
CA SER A 401 -10.72 -14.07 8.91
C SER A 401 -9.94 -13.50 10.08
N LEU A 402 -10.47 -12.45 10.71
CA LEU A 402 -9.78 -11.66 11.72
C LEU A 402 -10.51 -11.75 13.06
N THR A 403 -9.94 -12.52 13.97
CA THR A 403 -10.37 -12.67 15.36
C THR A 403 -9.71 -11.60 16.19
N ILE A 404 -10.57 -10.74 16.72
CA ILE A 404 -10.18 -9.52 17.39
C ILE A 404 -10.23 -9.76 18.90
N ASN A 405 -9.17 -9.34 19.59
CA ASN A 405 -9.14 -9.40 21.04
C ASN A 405 -10.00 -8.27 21.61
N ASN A 406 -11.05 -8.63 22.34
CA ASN A 406 -11.99 -7.68 22.90
C ASN A 406 -11.48 -6.97 24.16
N GLY A 407 -10.29 -7.34 24.67
CA GLY A 407 -9.69 -6.81 25.89
C GLY A 407 -9.26 -5.35 25.84
N PHE A 408 -9.08 -4.78 24.64
CA PHE A 408 -8.42 -3.49 24.42
C PHE A 408 -9.09 -2.70 23.30
N ASN A 409 -8.81 -1.39 23.23
CA ASN A 409 -9.23 -0.61 22.08
C ASN A 409 -8.33 -0.96 20.89
N ASN A 410 -8.93 -1.42 19.80
CA ASN A 410 -8.19 -1.79 18.59
C ASN A 410 -8.61 -0.93 17.40
N VAL A 411 -7.65 -0.68 16.52
CA VAL A 411 -7.92 -0.25 15.14
C VAL A 411 -7.66 -1.45 14.25
N VAL A 412 -8.64 -1.80 13.42
CA VAL A 412 -8.65 -3.04 12.64
C VAL A 412 -8.81 -2.72 11.16
N TYR A 413 -8.02 -3.36 10.32
CA TYR A 413 -8.05 -3.23 8.86
C TYR A 413 -8.19 -4.63 8.26
N GLY A 414 -9.16 -4.80 7.35
CA GLY A 414 -9.29 -6.04 6.58
C GLY A 414 -8.12 -6.28 5.62
N GLY A 415 -7.52 -5.19 5.12
CA GLY A 415 -6.53 -5.28 4.04
C GLY A 415 -7.23 -5.44 2.69
N GLY A 416 -6.75 -6.37 1.88
CA GLY A 416 -7.37 -6.74 0.61
C GLY A 416 -8.53 -7.73 0.77
N GLY A 417 -9.12 -8.15 -0.36
CA GLY A 417 -10.09 -9.25 -0.39
C GLY A 417 -11.41 -9.03 0.36
N VAL A 418 -12.08 -10.16 0.62
CA VAL A 418 -13.35 -10.27 1.35
C VAL A 418 -13.08 -10.75 2.77
N ASN A 419 -13.44 -9.96 3.76
CA ASN A 419 -13.00 -10.18 5.14
C ASN A 419 -14.13 -10.54 6.09
N GLN A 420 -13.87 -11.48 7.00
CA GLN A 420 -14.74 -11.76 8.14
C GLN A 420 -14.10 -11.22 9.42
N PHE A 421 -14.77 -10.28 10.10
CA PHE A 421 -14.33 -9.76 11.39
C PHE A 421 -15.05 -10.50 12.51
N ILE A 422 -14.30 -11.32 13.26
CA ILE A 422 -14.79 -12.22 14.30
C ILE A 422 -14.54 -11.60 15.66
N PHE A 423 -15.62 -11.46 16.43
CA PHE A 423 -15.59 -10.97 17.80
C PHE A 423 -16.03 -12.09 18.74
N PRO A 424 -15.08 -12.77 19.41
CA PRO A 424 -15.38 -13.86 20.32
C PRO A 424 -16.33 -13.45 21.44
N ILE A 425 -17.27 -14.32 21.81
CA ILE A 425 -18.07 -14.13 23.02
C ILE A 425 -17.11 -14.13 24.22
N LEU A 426 -17.25 -13.12 25.07
CA LEU A 426 -16.61 -13.09 26.36
C LEU A 426 -17.44 -13.94 27.33
N ASP A 427 -16.97 -15.14 27.64
CA ASP A 427 -17.65 -16.06 28.59
C ASP A 427 -17.51 -15.62 30.06
N ASN A 428 -16.66 -14.62 30.35
CA ASN A 428 -16.40 -14.17 31.72
C ASN A 428 -17.11 -12.84 32.00
N ALA A 429 -17.93 -12.84 33.06
CA ALA A 429 -18.66 -11.68 33.60
C ALA A 429 -17.76 -10.55 34.15
N ASP A 430 -16.46 -10.58 33.89
CA ASP A 430 -15.51 -9.55 34.31
C ASP A 430 -15.46 -8.45 33.24
N ASN A 431 -16.48 -7.58 33.29
CA ASN A 431 -16.73 -6.47 32.37
C ASN A 431 -15.67 -5.34 32.45
N SER A 432 -14.53 -5.55 33.08
CA SER A 432 -13.55 -4.49 33.36
C SER A 432 -12.62 -4.18 32.20
N ASN A 433 -12.48 -5.06 31.21
CA ASN A 433 -11.62 -4.88 30.03
C ASN A 433 -12.36 -5.22 28.74
N ILE A 434 -13.34 -4.40 28.37
CA ILE A 434 -14.00 -4.51 27.07
C ILE A 434 -13.72 -3.24 26.28
N GLY A 435 -12.89 -3.38 25.26
CA GLY A 435 -12.46 -2.27 24.43
C GLY A 435 -13.44 -1.92 23.31
N THR A 436 -13.16 -0.80 22.68
CA THR A 436 -13.81 -0.34 21.45
C THR A 436 -12.94 -0.71 20.26
N ASN A 437 -13.52 -1.46 19.32
CA ASN A 437 -12.86 -1.92 18.11
C ASN A 437 -13.33 -1.09 16.92
N THR A 438 -12.42 -0.34 16.31
CA THR A 438 -12.72 0.47 15.13
C THR A 438 -12.26 -0.25 13.89
N ILE A 439 -13.19 -0.71 13.05
CA ILE A 439 -12.89 -1.27 11.73
C ILE A 439 -12.79 -0.12 10.73
N MET A 440 -11.65 -0.05 10.06
CA MET A 440 -11.36 0.91 9.00
C MET A 440 -11.58 0.24 7.64
N GLY A 441 -12.37 0.87 6.78
CA GLY A 441 -12.59 0.41 5.40
C GLY A 441 -13.50 -0.81 5.25
N PHE A 442 -14.40 -1.07 6.22
CA PHE A 442 -15.41 -2.12 6.11
C PHE A 442 -16.24 -1.95 4.83
N ASN A 443 -16.25 -2.97 3.96
CA ASN A 443 -16.90 -2.91 2.65
C ASN A 443 -17.93 -4.04 2.46
N PRO A 444 -19.18 -3.85 2.93
CA PRO A 444 -20.21 -4.88 2.81
C PRO A 444 -20.59 -5.16 1.35
N ALA A 445 -20.49 -4.15 0.47
CA ALA A 445 -20.70 -4.35 -0.97
C ALA A 445 -19.60 -5.21 -1.62
N GLY A 446 -18.40 -5.21 -1.03
CA GLY A 446 -17.30 -6.12 -1.38
C GLY A 446 -17.41 -7.50 -0.75
N GLY A 447 -18.39 -7.71 0.14
CA GLY A 447 -18.63 -8.98 0.83
C GLY A 447 -18.05 -9.05 2.24
N ASP A 448 -17.50 -7.97 2.80
CA ASP A 448 -17.04 -7.98 4.18
C ASP A 448 -18.20 -8.29 5.14
N THR A 449 -17.92 -9.07 6.18
CA THR A 449 -18.93 -9.54 7.13
C THR A 449 -18.44 -9.42 8.57
N LEU A 450 -19.42 -9.34 9.47
CA LEU A 450 -19.22 -9.35 10.91
C LEU A 450 -19.67 -10.69 11.47
N ASN A 451 -18.95 -11.21 12.45
CA ASN A 451 -19.33 -12.42 13.16
C ASN A 451 -19.26 -12.17 14.67
N PHE A 452 -20.43 -12.10 15.30
CA PHE A 452 -20.58 -11.92 16.74
C PHE A 452 -20.82 -13.22 17.50
N GLN A 453 -20.58 -14.37 16.86
CA GLN A 453 -20.62 -15.71 17.45
C GLN A 453 -21.97 -16.02 18.14
N GLY A 454 -23.07 -15.51 17.58
CA GLY A 454 -24.42 -15.68 18.14
C GLY A 454 -24.82 -14.67 19.22
N ALA A 455 -23.97 -13.69 19.55
CA ALA A 455 -24.34 -12.63 20.49
C ALA A 455 -25.40 -11.67 19.90
N THR A 456 -26.36 -11.26 20.74
CA THR A 456 -27.29 -10.18 20.40
C THR A 456 -26.56 -8.85 20.19
N TYR A 457 -27.08 -7.98 19.34
CA TYR A 457 -26.46 -6.68 19.10
C TYR A 457 -27.51 -5.58 18.85
N THR A 458 -27.10 -4.34 19.08
CA THR A 458 -27.84 -3.12 18.71
C THR A 458 -26.89 -2.16 18.02
N TYR A 459 -27.40 -1.22 17.23
CA TYR A 459 -26.56 -0.24 16.55
C TYR A 459 -27.10 1.19 16.65
N LEU A 460 -26.18 2.15 16.53
CA LEU A 460 -26.45 3.58 16.50
C LEU A 460 -25.61 4.23 15.39
N LEU A 461 -26.22 5.13 14.62
CA LEU A 461 -25.49 5.98 13.69
C LEU A 461 -24.81 7.13 14.45
N THR A 462 -23.53 7.32 14.22
CA THR A 462 -22.71 8.36 14.83
C THR A 462 -22.05 9.23 13.75
N PRO A 463 -21.48 10.41 14.10
CA PRO A 463 -20.77 11.25 13.14
C PRO A 463 -19.55 10.57 12.48
N ILE A 464 -19.00 9.53 13.11
CA ILE A 464 -17.81 8.82 12.62
C ILE A 464 -18.15 7.46 11.97
N GLY A 465 -19.40 7.03 12.03
CA GLY A 465 -19.89 5.80 11.41
C GLY A 465 -20.94 5.04 12.23
N VAL A 466 -21.15 3.76 11.94
CA VAL A 466 -22.05 2.89 12.72
C VAL A 466 -21.33 2.40 13.96
N GLN A 467 -21.89 2.63 15.14
CA GLN A 467 -21.45 1.99 16.38
C GLN A 467 -22.40 0.84 16.72
N ILE A 468 -21.86 -0.37 16.83
CA ILE A 468 -22.57 -1.60 17.19
C ILE A 468 -22.19 -1.97 18.62
N SER A 469 -23.20 -2.16 19.47
CA SER A 469 -23.02 -2.70 20.81
C SER A 469 -23.37 -4.19 20.79
N VAL A 470 -22.41 -5.03 21.13
CA VAL A 470 -22.50 -6.49 21.04
C VAL A 470 -22.60 -7.10 22.44
N GLY A 471 -23.55 -8.01 22.61
CA GLY A 471 -23.89 -8.66 23.87
C GLY A 471 -24.42 -7.70 24.93
N GLN A 472 -24.62 -8.23 26.15
CA GLN A 472 -25.04 -7.44 27.31
C GLN A 472 -23.87 -6.73 28.02
N VAL A 473 -22.64 -7.09 27.64
CA VAL A 473 -21.40 -6.72 28.35
C VAL A 473 -20.70 -5.50 27.76
N GLY A 474 -21.23 -4.90 26.67
CA GLY A 474 -20.81 -3.58 26.23
C GLY A 474 -19.61 -3.53 25.28
N LEU A 475 -19.33 -4.63 24.55
CA LEU A 475 -18.39 -4.62 23.42
C LEU A 475 -18.87 -3.61 22.37
N LYS A 476 -17.98 -2.71 21.97
CA LYS A 476 -18.27 -1.72 20.94
C LYS A 476 -17.48 -2.02 19.68
N VAL A 477 -18.17 -2.09 18.56
CA VAL A 477 -17.58 -2.17 17.23
C VAL A 477 -17.98 -0.91 16.46
N ILE A 478 -17.02 -0.17 15.93
CA ILE A 478 -17.26 1.03 15.12
C ILE A 478 -16.89 0.70 13.68
N LEU A 479 -17.87 0.76 12.76
CA LEU A 479 -17.64 0.71 11.33
C LEU A 479 -17.36 2.13 10.84
N SER A 480 -16.07 2.50 10.79
CA SER A 480 -15.63 3.86 10.49
C SER A 480 -16.01 4.26 9.07
N GLY A 481 -16.63 5.43 8.90
CA GLY A 481 -17.05 5.96 7.60
C GLY A 481 -18.28 5.28 6.97
N ILE A 482 -18.92 4.36 7.68
CA ILE A 482 -20.16 3.69 7.24
C ILE A 482 -21.35 4.34 7.94
N PHE A 483 -22.39 4.73 7.20
CA PHE A 483 -23.53 5.50 7.74
C PHE A 483 -24.89 4.83 7.55
N THR A 484 -24.88 3.56 7.15
CA THR A 484 -26.05 2.67 7.07
C THR A 484 -25.67 1.34 7.72
N PHE A 485 -26.66 0.55 8.12
CA PHE A 485 -26.41 -0.78 8.67
C PHE A 485 -27.52 -1.73 8.25
N GLU A 486 -27.15 -2.89 7.73
CA GLU A 486 -28.06 -3.96 7.36
C GLU A 486 -27.68 -5.22 8.14
N THR A 487 -28.68 -5.96 8.61
CA THR A 487 -28.47 -7.11 9.52
C THR A 487 -27.83 -8.31 8.83
N ASP A 488 -27.94 -8.40 7.50
CA ASP A 488 -27.32 -9.44 6.67
C ASP A 488 -25.80 -9.29 6.54
N TRP A 489 -25.22 -8.16 6.98
CA TRP A 489 -23.78 -8.02 7.14
C TRP A 489 -23.23 -8.85 8.31
N VAL A 490 -24.10 -9.29 9.22
CA VAL A 490 -23.74 -10.15 10.35
C VAL A 490 -24.06 -11.60 10.01
N ILE A 491 -23.03 -12.46 10.04
CA ILE A 491 -23.21 -13.89 9.87
C ILE A 491 -23.71 -14.48 11.19
N GLU A 492 -24.85 -15.15 11.16
CA GLU A 492 -25.34 -16.00 12.25
C GLU A 492 -24.57 -17.33 12.19
N SER A 493 -23.58 -17.50 13.06
CA SER A 493 -22.85 -18.76 13.24
C SER A 493 -23.30 -19.51 14.48
#